data_AF-A0A2S8XUI4-F1
#
_entry.id   AF-A0A2S8XUI4-F1
#
_cell.length_a   1.000
_cell.length_b   1.000
_cell.length_c   1.000
_cell.angle_alpha   90.00
_cell.angle_beta   90.00
_cell.angle_gamma   90.00
#
_symmetry.space_group_name_H-M   'P 1'
#
loop_
_entity.id
_entity.type
_entity.pdbx_description
1 polymer ?
#
loop_
_entity_poly.entity_id
_entity_poly.type
_entity_poly.pdbx_seq_one_letter_code
_entity_poly.pdbx_strand_id
1 'polypeptide(L)'
;MGRSDNPSLRKVQGRESLLKRPLRTSKAAYLCGLVGILLAQGAMAGTLEAINHTHWAINRFSVEGRSGLDIIGPYQGGGGGCCYVAPAQWKQGLTVRVEWETGAGSSEGFPGFADEEKYLAWRNNIRAQKRQHTGLSVFLCAGR
;
A
#
# COMPACT_ATOMS: atom_id res chain seq x y z
N MET A 1 -56.23 -38.62 -59.71
CA MET A 1 -56.19 -38.35 -58.25
C MET A 1 -54.76 -38.55 -57.78
N GLY A 2 -53.99 -37.61 -57.22
CA GLY A 2 -54.31 -36.38 -56.51
C GLY A 2 -53.66 -36.43 -55.11
N ARG A 3 -52.47 -35.85 -54.96
CA ARG A 3 -51.80 -35.26 -53.75
C ARG A 3 -50.36 -34.94 -54.16
N SER A 4 -50.02 -33.67 -54.45
CA SER A 4 -49.62 -32.61 -53.51
C SER A 4 -48.42 -33.11 -52.67
N ASP A 5 -47.21 -32.57 -52.81
CA ASP A 5 -46.87 -31.32 -52.13
C ASP A 5 -45.78 -30.45 -52.81
N ASN A 6 -45.78 -29.22 -52.31
CA ASN A 6 -45.38 -27.93 -52.87
C ASN A 6 -43.85 -27.65 -52.86
N PRO A 7 -43.31 -27.00 -53.91
CA PRO A 7 -41.93 -26.54 -53.99
C PRO A 7 -41.67 -25.23 -53.20
N SER A 8 -40.38 -24.94 -52.97
CA SER A 8 -39.80 -23.80 -52.23
C SER A 8 -39.81 -24.04 -50.71
N LEU A 9 -38.65 -24.06 -50.04
CA LEU A 9 -37.89 -22.85 -49.74
C LEU A 9 -36.45 -23.18 -49.30
N ARG A 10 -35.52 -22.43 -49.91
CA ARG A 10 -34.20 -22.00 -49.39
C ARG A 10 -33.03 -22.99 -49.41
N LYS A 11 -32.16 -22.75 -50.42
CA LYS A 11 -30.70 -22.71 -50.28
C LYS A 11 -30.29 -22.30 -48.85
N VAL A 12 -29.23 -22.89 -48.31
CA VAL A 12 -27.96 -22.20 -48.05
C VAL A 12 -26.89 -23.24 -47.73
N GLN A 13 -25.97 -23.42 -48.68
CA GLN A 13 -24.58 -23.81 -48.46
C GLN A 13 -24.02 -23.06 -47.24
N GLY A 14 -23.71 -23.76 -46.13
CA GLY A 14 -23.53 -23.10 -44.84
C GLY A 14 -22.46 -23.68 -43.93
N ARG A 15 -21.19 -23.37 -44.23
CA ARG A 15 -20.11 -23.12 -43.26
C ARG A 15 -19.55 -24.31 -42.47
N GLU A 16 -18.71 -25.09 -43.14
CA GLU A 16 -17.47 -25.51 -42.48
C GLU A 16 -16.56 -24.29 -42.23
N SER A 17 -15.75 -24.35 -41.16
CA SER A 17 -14.63 -23.44 -40.80
C SER A 17 -14.94 -22.17 -39.98
N LEU A 18 -15.41 -22.33 -38.74
CA LEU A 18 -15.34 -21.26 -37.73
C LEU A 18 -14.41 -21.56 -36.55
N LEU A 19 -13.38 -22.41 -36.74
CA LEU A 19 -12.45 -22.70 -35.64
C LEU A 19 -10.98 -22.82 -36.02
N LYS A 20 -10.48 -22.00 -36.97
CA LYS A 20 -9.03 -21.81 -37.19
C LYS A 20 -8.71 -20.40 -37.69
N ARG A 21 -9.09 -19.35 -36.94
CA ARG A 21 -8.48 -18.02 -37.14
C ARG A 21 -7.31 -17.91 -36.17
N PRO A 22 -6.05 -17.94 -36.63
CA PRO A 22 -4.94 -17.68 -35.74
C PRO A 22 -5.10 -16.27 -35.18
N LEU A 23 -4.83 -16.11 -33.88
CA LEU A 23 -4.70 -14.81 -33.26
C LEU A 23 -3.63 -14.05 -34.06
N ARG A 24 -4.04 -13.08 -34.89
CA ARG A 24 -3.10 -12.17 -35.55
C ARG A 24 -2.51 -11.30 -34.44
N THR A 25 -1.38 -11.71 -33.91
CA THR A 25 -0.62 -10.93 -32.92
C THR A 25 -0.13 -9.66 -33.62
N SER A 26 -0.88 -8.56 -33.45
CA SER A 26 -0.47 -7.25 -33.94
C SER A 26 0.85 -6.85 -33.29
N LYS A 27 1.81 -6.32 -34.08
CA LYS A 27 3.06 -5.74 -33.56
C LYS A 27 2.80 -4.70 -32.46
N ALA A 28 1.68 -3.97 -32.56
CA ALA A 28 1.20 -3.05 -31.53
C ALA A 28 0.91 -3.74 -30.19
N ALA A 29 0.34 -4.95 -30.19
CA ALA A 29 0.09 -5.72 -28.96
C ALA A 29 1.41 -6.19 -28.33
N TYR A 30 2.40 -6.55 -29.15
CA TYR A 30 3.74 -6.91 -28.69
C TYR A 30 4.47 -5.71 -28.07
N LEU A 31 4.36 -4.53 -28.71
CA LEU A 31 4.94 -3.29 -28.22
C LEU A 31 4.29 -2.83 -26.90
N CYS A 32 2.96 -2.90 -26.81
CA CYS A 32 2.24 -2.60 -25.56
C CYS A 32 2.61 -3.57 -24.43
N GLY A 33 2.79 -4.85 -24.73
CA GLY A 33 3.26 -5.84 -23.76
C GLY A 33 4.66 -5.54 -23.21
N LEU A 34 5.60 -5.18 -24.08
CA LEU A 34 6.97 -4.82 -23.70
C LEU A 34 7.03 -3.54 -22.86
N VAL A 35 6.24 -2.52 -23.19
CA VAL A 35 6.13 -1.29 -22.40
C VAL A 35 5.51 -1.57 -21.02
N GLY A 36 4.49 -2.43 -20.95
CA GLY A 36 3.86 -2.82 -19.69
C GLY A 36 4.82 -3.51 -18.71
N ILE A 37 5.72 -4.37 -19.21
CA ILE A 37 6.73 -5.05 -18.38
C ILE A 37 7.80 -4.06 -17.88
N LEU A 38 8.17 -3.05 -18.68
CA LEU A 38 9.15 -2.05 -18.27
C LEU A 38 8.64 -1.13 -17.16
N LEU A 39 7.31 -0.91 -17.09
CA LEU A 39 6.65 -0.04 -16.11
C LEU A 39 6.25 -0.77 -14.81
N ALA A 40 6.26 -2.11 -14.79
CA ALA A 40 5.90 -2.91 -13.63
C ALA A 40 7.09 -3.17 -12.69
N GLN A 41 7.73 -2.10 -12.20
CA GLN A 41 8.83 -2.19 -11.22
C GLN A 41 8.31 -1.94 -9.80
N GLY A 42 7.46 -2.84 -9.29
CA GLY A 42 7.02 -2.82 -7.90
C GLY A 42 7.20 -4.20 -7.28
N ALA A 43 8.13 -4.32 -6.32
CA ALA A 43 8.20 -5.52 -5.48
C ALA A 43 7.02 -5.54 -4.49
N MET A 44 6.52 -6.73 -4.15
CA MET A 44 5.35 -6.92 -3.30
C MET A 44 5.44 -6.14 -1.98
N ALA A 45 4.28 -5.58 -1.63
CA ALA A 45 3.92 -4.88 -0.40
C ALA A 45 4.49 -5.51 0.89
N GLY A 46 5.53 -4.90 1.48
CA GLY A 46 5.97 -5.21 2.83
C GLY A 46 5.08 -4.55 3.88
N THR A 47 5.03 -5.12 5.08
CA THR A 47 4.51 -4.45 6.28
C THR A 47 5.57 -3.47 6.82
N LEU A 48 5.12 -2.27 7.20
CA LEU A 48 5.94 -1.34 7.98
C LEU A 48 5.85 -1.71 9.45
N GLU A 49 6.96 -2.15 10.01
CA GLU A 49 7.12 -2.44 11.43
C GLU A 49 8.19 -1.53 12.03
N ALA A 50 8.01 -1.16 13.29
CA ALA A 50 8.88 -0.25 14.02
C ALA A 50 9.16 -0.77 15.43
N ILE A 51 10.37 -0.49 15.92
CA ILE A 51 10.79 -0.76 17.30
C ILE A 51 11.22 0.57 17.92
N ASN A 52 10.59 0.94 19.02
CA ASN A 52 10.89 2.15 19.76
C ASN A 52 11.89 1.83 20.88
N HIS A 53 13.03 2.51 20.89
CA HIS A 53 14.05 2.37 21.94
C HIS A 53 14.07 3.56 22.91
N THR A 54 12.98 4.34 22.96
CA THR A 54 12.90 5.56 23.77
C THR A 54 11.77 5.48 24.80
N HIS A 55 11.82 6.37 25.79
CA HIS A 55 10.77 6.52 26.81
C HIS A 55 9.54 7.29 26.31
N TRP A 56 9.62 7.94 25.15
CA TRP A 56 8.48 8.62 24.53
C TRP A 56 7.72 7.66 23.64
N ALA A 57 6.41 7.78 23.56
CA ALA A 57 5.64 7.08 22.54
C ALA A 57 5.88 7.71 21.17
N ILE A 58 5.87 6.88 20.12
CA ILE A 58 5.76 7.32 18.73
C ILE A 58 4.26 7.34 18.40
N ASN A 59 3.65 8.52 18.43
CA ASN A 59 2.21 8.71 18.21
C ASN A 59 1.79 8.47 16.76
N ARG A 60 2.76 8.57 15.84
CA ARG A 60 2.60 8.37 14.41
C ARG A 60 3.98 8.27 13.78
N PHE A 61 4.11 7.43 12.78
CA PHE A 61 5.23 7.50 11.85
C PHE A 61 4.80 7.24 10.41
N SER A 62 5.63 7.68 9.47
CA SER A 62 5.50 7.38 8.05
C SER A 62 6.86 7.12 7.44
N VAL A 63 6.88 6.32 6.37
CA VAL A 63 8.06 6.11 5.52
C VAL A 63 7.68 6.54 4.12
N GLU A 64 8.35 7.57 3.58
CA GLU A 64 8.00 8.19 2.30
C GLU A 64 6.51 8.58 2.23
N GLY A 65 5.99 9.17 3.29
CA GLY A 65 4.58 9.56 3.41
C GLY A 65 3.59 8.41 3.62
N ARG A 66 4.03 7.14 3.60
CA ARG A 66 3.18 5.98 3.88
C ARG A 66 3.11 5.73 5.38
N SER A 67 1.89 5.74 5.93
CA SER A 67 1.63 5.56 7.36
C SER A 67 2.05 4.18 7.86
N GLY A 68 2.67 4.14 9.04
CA GLY A 68 2.93 2.92 9.81
C GLY A 68 1.70 2.33 10.53
N LEU A 69 0.56 3.04 10.49
CA LEU A 69 -0.75 2.74 11.11
C LEU A 69 -0.81 2.70 12.64
N ASP A 70 0.27 2.34 13.31
CA ASP A 70 0.26 2.06 14.75
C ASP A 70 0.87 3.18 15.59
N ILE A 71 0.51 3.20 16.88
CA ILE A 71 1.17 3.98 17.92
C ILE A 71 2.13 3.05 18.65
N ILE A 72 3.41 3.41 18.66
CA ILE A 72 4.44 2.58 19.30
C ILE A 72 4.72 3.13 20.69
N GLY A 73 4.31 2.38 21.72
CA GLY A 73 4.57 2.76 23.10
C GLY A 73 6.06 2.81 23.44
N PRO A 74 6.42 3.38 24.61
CA PRO A 74 7.80 3.38 25.10
C PRO A 74 8.39 1.96 25.11
N TYR A 75 9.57 1.78 24.53
CA TYR A 75 10.30 0.50 24.52
C TYR A 75 9.55 -0.69 23.88
N GLN A 76 8.57 -0.42 23.01
CA GLN A 76 7.75 -1.44 22.36
C GLN A 76 8.03 -1.54 20.86
N GLY A 77 7.60 -2.65 20.26
CA GLY A 77 7.48 -2.79 18.81
C GLY A 77 6.01 -2.69 18.38
N GLY A 78 5.79 -2.44 17.09
CA GLY A 78 4.46 -2.39 16.49
C GLY A 78 4.51 -1.96 15.03
N GLY A 79 3.40 -1.46 14.51
CA GLY A 79 3.25 -1.08 13.12
C GLY A 79 2.13 -1.86 12.45
N GLY A 80 2.37 -2.38 11.26
CA GLY A 80 1.36 -3.09 10.47
C GLY A 80 0.76 -2.24 9.35
N GLY A 81 1.37 -1.09 9.03
CA GLY A 81 1.14 -0.39 7.78
C GLY A 81 1.37 -1.34 6.61
N CYS A 82 0.30 -1.79 5.95
CA CYS A 82 0.43 -2.65 4.79
C CYS A 82 0.98 -1.87 3.60
N CYS A 83 1.34 -2.61 2.55
CA CYS A 83 1.34 -2.05 1.22
C CYS A 83 2.46 -1.04 0.99
N TYR A 84 3.53 -1.08 1.80
CA TYR A 84 4.75 -0.34 1.52
C TYR A 84 5.48 -0.99 0.35
N VAL A 85 5.76 -0.20 -0.68
CA VAL A 85 6.46 -0.66 -1.88
C VAL A 85 7.88 -0.12 -1.81
N ALA A 86 8.82 -1.00 -1.49
CA ALA A 86 10.22 -0.67 -1.58
C ALA A 86 10.65 -0.55 -3.05
N PRO A 87 11.70 0.24 -3.36
CA PRO A 87 12.25 0.29 -4.70
C PRO A 87 12.60 -1.11 -5.23
N ALA A 88 12.25 -1.39 -6.49
CA ALA A 88 12.41 -2.73 -7.09
C ALA A 88 13.87 -3.18 -7.20
N GLN A 89 14.81 -2.23 -7.31
CA GLN A 89 16.24 -2.50 -7.35
C GLN A 89 16.91 -1.91 -6.11
N TRP A 90 17.54 -2.78 -5.31
CA TRP A 90 18.38 -2.33 -4.22
C TRP A 90 19.70 -1.77 -4.74
N LYS A 91 20.17 -0.69 -4.12
CA LYS A 91 21.51 -0.12 -4.31
C LYS A 91 22.07 0.27 -2.95
N GLN A 92 23.37 0.12 -2.78
CA GLN A 92 24.04 0.60 -1.58
C GLN A 92 23.82 2.12 -1.43
N GLY A 93 23.47 2.56 -0.22
CA GLY A 93 23.15 3.96 0.06
C GLY A 93 21.75 4.41 -0.35
N LEU A 94 20.86 3.49 -0.73
CA LEU A 94 19.44 3.79 -0.87
C LEU A 94 18.90 4.27 0.49
N THR A 95 18.31 5.46 0.55
CA THR A 95 17.72 6.03 1.76
C THR A 95 16.22 6.22 1.63
N VAL A 96 15.52 6.20 2.75
CA VAL A 96 14.14 6.67 2.88
C VAL A 96 14.03 7.78 3.90
N ARG A 97 13.10 8.69 3.62
CA ARG A 97 12.59 9.65 4.58
C ARG A 97 11.63 8.96 5.51
N VAL A 98 11.92 9.08 6.80
CA VAL A 98 11.04 8.69 7.88
C VAL A 98 10.61 9.97 8.60
N GLU A 99 9.32 10.09 8.86
CA GLU A 99 8.76 11.17 9.66
C GLU A 99 8.02 10.55 10.83
N TRP A 100 8.14 11.15 12.02
CA TRP A 100 7.43 10.64 13.20
C TRP A 100 7.15 11.72 14.23
N GLU A 101 6.06 11.52 14.99
CA GLU A 101 5.70 12.35 16.12
C GLU A 101 5.99 11.59 17.42
N THR A 102 6.76 12.19 18.33
CA THR A 102 6.88 11.68 19.70
C THR A 102 5.96 12.41 20.66
N GLY A 103 5.52 11.77 21.74
CA GLY A 103 4.81 12.42 22.85
C GLY A 103 4.66 11.49 24.06
N ALA A 104 3.96 11.98 25.09
CA ALA A 104 3.69 11.21 26.30
C ALA A 104 2.99 9.88 25.96
N GLY A 105 3.55 8.78 26.47
CA GLY A 105 3.02 7.42 26.29
C GLY A 105 2.12 6.96 27.44
N SER A 106 1.70 7.86 28.33
CA SER A 106 0.90 7.53 29.51
C SER A 106 -0.22 8.55 29.73
N SER A 107 -1.24 8.14 30.50
CA SER A 107 -2.28 9.02 31.04
C SER A 107 -1.94 9.52 32.45
N GLU A 108 -0.66 9.53 32.81
CA GLU A 108 -0.23 9.95 34.15
C GLU A 108 -0.67 11.41 34.42
N GLY A 109 -1.13 11.64 35.65
CA GLY A 109 -1.68 12.94 36.06
C GLY A 109 -3.04 13.31 35.43
N PHE A 110 -3.74 12.38 34.77
CA PHE A 110 -5.08 12.64 34.23
C PHE A 110 -6.07 12.96 35.36
N PRO A 111 -6.67 14.18 35.38
CA PRO A 111 -7.49 14.65 36.50
C PRO A 111 -8.94 14.14 36.48
N GLY A 112 -9.31 13.29 35.51
CA GLY A 112 -10.70 12.98 35.21
C GLY A 112 -11.37 14.08 34.38
N PHE A 113 -12.69 13.96 34.21
CA PHE A 113 -13.49 14.86 33.37
C PHE A 113 -14.40 15.82 34.16
N ALA A 114 -14.44 15.71 35.49
CA ALA A 114 -15.37 16.49 36.33
C ALA A 114 -15.02 17.98 36.41
N ASP A 115 -13.73 18.30 36.26
CA ASP A 115 -13.19 19.66 36.32
C ASP A 115 -12.60 20.01 34.95
N GLU A 116 -13.32 20.82 34.18
CA GLU A 116 -12.94 21.15 32.81
C GLU A 116 -11.62 21.92 32.76
N GLU A 117 -11.39 22.86 33.67
CA GLU A 117 -10.17 23.67 33.69
C GLU A 117 -8.94 22.77 33.89
N LYS A 118 -8.98 21.86 34.87
CA LYS A 118 -7.89 20.90 35.11
C LYS A 118 -7.70 19.97 33.93
N TYR A 119 -8.79 19.46 33.33
CA TYR A 119 -8.72 18.61 32.15
C TYR A 119 -8.05 19.33 30.97
N LEU A 120 -8.43 20.58 30.68
CA LEU A 120 -7.85 21.38 29.60
C LEU A 120 -6.37 21.67 29.86
N ALA A 121 -6.00 22.00 31.10
CA ALA A 121 -4.61 22.23 31.48
C ALA A 121 -3.75 20.97 31.27
N TRP A 122 -4.20 19.81 31.76
CA TRP A 122 -3.52 18.54 31.55
C TRP A 122 -3.40 18.19 30.06
N ARG A 123 -4.50 18.27 29.30
CA ARG A 123 -4.52 17.97 27.86
C ARG A 123 -3.56 18.88 27.08
N ASN A 124 -3.53 20.17 27.41
CA ASN A 124 -2.65 21.14 26.76
C ASN A 124 -1.17 20.85 27.09
N ASN A 125 -0.87 20.49 28.34
CA ASN A 125 0.47 20.05 28.74
C ASN A 125 0.92 18.81 27.94
N ILE A 126 0.10 17.76 27.89
CA ILE A 126 0.39 16.54 27.11
C ILE A 126 0.62 16.87 25.63
N ARG A 127 -0.19 17.74 25.04
CA ARG A 127 -0.01 18.19 23.64
C ARG A 127 1.28 18.99 23.45
N ALA A 128 1.67 19.81 24.42
CA ALA A 128 2.89 20.62 24.35
C ALA A 128 4.18 19.79 24.38
N GLN A 129 4.11 18.54 24.85
CA GLN A 129 5.24 17.61 24.82
C GLN A 129 5.47 16.99 23.44
N LYS A 130 4.52 17.13 22.49
CA LYS A 130 4.67 16.55 21.16
C LYS A 130 5.83 17.17 20.39
N ARG A 131 6.58 16.34 19.67
CA ARG A 131 7.68 16.78 18.79
C ARG A 131 7.57 16.04 17.47
N GLN A 132 7.72 16.80 16.38
CA GLN A 132 7.83 16.24 15.04
C GLN A 132 9.30 16.03 14.71
N HIS A 133 9.59 14.92 14.06
CA HIS A 133 10.93 14.54 13.66
C HIS A 133 10.92 14.10 12.20
N THR A 134 12.05 14.31 11.53
CA THR A 134 12.29 13.80 10.20
C THR A 134 13.74 13.32 10.11
N GLY A 135 13.95 12.21 9.42
CA GLY A 135 15.28 11.62 9.28
C GLY A 135 15.39 10.82 7.99
N LEU A 136 16.62 10.74 7.47
CA LEU A 136 16.95 9.80 6.41
C LEU A 136 17.49 8.51 7.03
N SER A 137 16.89 7.38 6.68
CA SER A 137 17.33 6.05 7.10
C SER A 137 17.82 5.27 5.89
N VAL A 138 18.89 4.48 6.06
CA VAL A 138 19.45 3.66 4.98
C VAL A 138 18.68 2.34 4.90
N PHE A 139 18.29 1.95 3.68
CA PHE A 139 17.76 0.62 3.41
C PHE A 139 18.87 -0.43 3.48
N LEU A 140 18.77 -1.30 4.47
CA LEU A 140 19.56 -2.52 4.52
C LEU A 140 18.83 -3.61 3.74
N CYS A 141 19.49 -4.18 2.73
CA CYS A 141 19.00 -5.40 2.09
C CYS A 141 19.29 -6.56 3.05
N ALA A 142 18.24 -7.17 3.60
CA ALA A 142 18.39 -8.45 4.26
C ALA A 142 18.63 -9.52 3.17
N GLY A 143 19.90 -9.83 2.92
CA GLY A 143 20.28 -10.96 2.08
C GLY A 143 19.70 -12.24 2.69
N ARG A 144 19.05 -13.05 1.85
CA ARG A 144 18.71 -14.43 2.20
C ARG A 144 19.87 -15.34 1.84
#